data_AF-A0A7J2IEH1-F1
#
_entry.id   AF-A0A7J2IEH1-F1
#
_cell.length_a   1.000
_cell.length_b   1.000
_cell.length_c   1.000
_cell.angle_alpha   90.00
_cell.angle_beta   90.00
_cell.angle_gamma   90.00
#
_symmetry.space_group_name_H-M   'P 1'
#
loop_
_entity.id
_entity.type
_entity.pdbx_description
1 polymer ?
#
loop_
_entity_poly.entity_id
_entity_poly.type
_entity_poly.pdbx_seq_one_letter_code
_entity_poly.pdbx_strand_id
1 'polypeptide(L)' 'MSKNYEWYIKADMSKFAGKWVAIVDQKPVASGTDAKKVYEEAKAKFPDKKPSLAKVPTPDTLVLVGR' A
#
# COMPACT_ATOMS: atom_id res chain seq x y z
N MET A 1 -17.72 -2.36 0.73
CA MET A 1 -16.31 -1.92 0.64
C MET A 1 -15.50 -2.71 1.67
N SER A 2 -14.26 -3.08 1.38
CA SER A 2 -13.41 -3.80 2.34
C SER A 2 -12.83 -2.82 3.37
N LYS A 3 -12.77 -3.21 4.65
CA LYS A 3 -12.24 -2.39 5.76
C LYS A 3 -10.85 -1.80 5.47
N ASN A 4 -10.09 -2.48 4.61
CA ASN A 4 -8.75 -2.09 4.21
C ASN A 4 -8.73 -0.80 3.36
N TYR A 5 -9.75 -0.62 2.51
CA TYR A 5 -9.89 0.55 1.67
C TYR A 5 -10.31 1.80 2.47
N GLU A 6 -11.21 1.63 3.45
CA GLU A 6 -11.59 2.72 4.36
C GLU A 6 -10.43 3.20 5.22
N TRP A 7 -9.57 2.29 5.68
CA TRP A 7 -8.34 2.65 6.38
C TRP A 7 -7.36 3.38 5.45
N TYR A 8 -7.22 2.92 4.20
CA TYR A 8 -6.37 3.57 3.20
C TYR A 8 -6.76 5.03 2.94
N ILE A 9 -8.07 5.33 2.88
CA ILE A 9 -8.56 6.70 2.64
C ILE A 9 -8.39 7.61 3.86
N LYS A 10 -8.49 7.08 5.09
CA LYS A 10 -8.37 7.88 6.32
C LYS A 10 -6.92 8.05 6.80
N ALA A 11 -6.04 7.12 6.44
CA ALA A 11 -4.63 7.21 6.82
C ALA A 11 -3.92 8.28 6.00
N ASP A 12 -3.13 9.13 6.64
CA ASP A 12 -2.31 10.12 5.96
C ASP A 12 -1.18 9.41 5.19
N MET A 13 -1.45 9.08 3.92
CA MET A 13 -0.52 8.40 3.03
C MET A 13 0.34 9.38 2.22
N SER A 14 0.24 10.67 2.50
CA SER A 14 1.03 11.74 1.86
C SER A 14 2.54 11.45 1.95
N LYS A 15 3.00 10.83 3.06
CA LYS A 15 4.40 10.41 3.26
C LYS A 15 4.87 9.30 2.30
N PHE A 16 3.92 8.58 1.72
CA PHE A 16 4.14 7.49 0.78
C PHE A 16 3.73 7.85 -0.65
N ALA A 17 3.32 9.09 -0.92
CA ALA A 17 2.94 9.54 -2.26
C ALA A 17 4.04 9.19 -3.29
N GLY A 18 3.65 8.52 -4.37
CA GLY A 18 4.56 8.05 -5.42
C GLY A 18 5.36 6.78 -5.08
N LYS A 19 5.21 6.23 -3.87
CA LYS A 19 5.88 4.99 -3.43
C LYS A 19 4.93 3.80 -3.52
N TRP A 20 5.53 2.62 -3.70
CA TRP A 20 4.90 1.34 -3.45
C TRP A 20 4.81 1.09 -1.95
N VAL A 21 3.67 0.60 -1.50
CA VAL A 21 3.41 0.24 -0.10
C VAL A 21 2.90 -1.18 -0.07
N ALA A 22 3.52 -2.02 0.75
CA ALA A 22 3.00 -3.34 1.07
C ALA A 22 2.12 -3.25 2.31
N ILE A 23 0.88 -3.71 2.17
CA ILE A 23 -0.12 -3.72 3.22
C ILE A 23 -0.40 -5.17 3.60
N VAL A 24 -0.26 -5.47 4.88
CA VAL A 24 -0.60 -6.76 5.49
C VAL A 24 -1.54 -6.46 6.65
N ASP A 25 -2.67 -7.16 6.74
CA ASP A 25 -3.59 -7.03 7.88
C ASP A 25 -4.05 -5.58 8.14
N GLN A 26 -4.30 -4.83 7.05
CA GLN A 26 -4.65 -3.43 7.11
C GLN A 26 -3.62 -2.47 7.71
N LYS A 27 -2.35 -2.88 7.69
CA LYS A 27 -1.22 -2.05 8.11
C LYS A 27 -0.13 -2.05 7.03
N PRO A 28 0.46 -0.89 6.74
CA PRO A 28 1.61 -0.78 5.87
C PRO A 28 2.82 -1.34 6.61
N VAL A 29 3.45 -2.36 6.04
CA VAL A 29 4.59 -3.07 6.65
C VAL A 29 5.92 -2.76 5.96
N ALA A 30 5.85 -2.24 4.72
CA ALA A 30 6.99 -1.77 3.96
C ALA A 30 6.53 -0.71 2.94
N SER A 31 7.44 0.20 2.57
CA SER A 31 7.22 1.20 1.54
C SER A 31 8.51 1.57 0.82
N GLY A 32 8.46 1.85 -0.48
CA GLY A 32 9.65 2.18 -1.27
C GLY A 32 9.33 2.51 -2.72
N THR A 33 10.34 2.86 -3.49
CA THR A 33 10.22 3.18 -4.92
C THR A 33 10.09 1.94 -5.81
N ASP A 34 10.52 0.78 -5.29
CA ASP A 34 10.62 -0.47 -6.02
C ASP A 34 9.60 -1.49 -5.53
N ALA A 35 8.61 -1.81 -6.37
CA ALA A 35 7.56 -2.77 -6.03
C ALA A 35 8.12 -4.13 -5.56
N LYS A 36 9.17 -4.61 -6.24
CA LYS A 36 9.80 -5.89 -5.94
C LYS A 36 10.46 -5.89 -4.56
N LYS A 37 11.25 -4.86 -4.24
CA LYS A 37 11.89 -4.75 -2.92
C LYS A 37 10.86 -4.67 -1.80
N VAL A 38 9.81 -3.88 -2.00
CA VAL A 38 8.71 -3.72 -1.04
C VAL A 38 7.96 -5.04 -0.83
N TYR A 39 7.75 -5.82 -1.90
CA TYR A 39 7.18 -7.17 -1.80
C TYR A 39 8.07 -8.12 -0.98
N GLU A 40 9.36 -8.16 -1.31
CA GLU A 40 10.31 -9.08 -0.68
C GLU A 40 10.51 -8.73 0.79
N GLU A 41 10.59 -7.44 1.15
CA GLU A 41 10.60 -7.01 2.55
C GLU A 41 9.34 -7.44 3.29
N ALA A 42 8.16 -7.25 2.69
CA ALA A 42 6.90 -7.62 3.31
C ALA A 42 6.78 -9.14 3.48
N LYS A 43 7.23 -9.91 2.50
CA LYS A 43 7.28 -11.38 2.53
C LYS A 43 8.32 -11.89 3.52
N ALA A 44 9.46 -11.21 3.67
CA ALA A 44 10.47 -11.56 4.67
C ALA A 44 9.96 -11.30 6.10
N LYS A 45 9.22 -10.21 6.32
CA LYS A 45 8.60 -9.89 7.62
C LYS A 45 7.38 -10.78 7.92
N PHE A 46 6.62 -11.16 6.90
CA PHE A 46 5.40 -11.95 7.01
C PHE A 46 5.38 -13.08 5.97
N PRO A 47 6.18 -14.14 6.16
CA PRO A 47 6.24 -15.25 5.21
C PRO A 47 4.92 -16.03 5.12
N ASP A 48 4.13 -15.98 6.20
CA ASP A 48 2.87 -16.71 6.36
C ASP A 48 1.64 -15.96 5.82
N LYS A 49 1.76 -14.63 5.62
CA LYS A 49 0.67 -13.79 5.10
C LYS A 49 0.94 -13.40 3.66
N LYS A 50 -0.13 -13.16 2.89
CA LYS A 50 -0.03 -12.61 1.52
C LYS A 50 -0.01 -11.07 1.60
N PRO A 51 1.14 -10.40 1.42
CA PRO A 51 1.17 -8.94 1.36
C PRO A 51 0.49 -8.44 0.09
N SER A 52 -0.32 -7.40 0.23
CA SER A 52 -0.94 -6.69 -0.90
C SER A 52 -0.09 -5.47 -1.23
N LEU A 53 0.32 -5.33 -2.50
CA LEU A 53 1.02 -4.13 -2.98
C LEU A 53 0.03 -3.11 -3.51
N ALA A 54 0.16 -1.89 -3.01
CA ALA A 54 -0.54 -0.73 -3.53
C ALA A 54 0.49 0.33 -3.90
N LYS A 55 0.34 0.92 -5.10
CA LYS A 55 1.10 2.13 -5.45
C LYS A 55 0.30 3.33 -4.98
N VAL A 56 0.88 4.13 -4.10
CA VAL A 56 0.21 5.34 -3.62
C VAL A 56 0.32 6.39 -4.72
N PRO A 57 -0.82 6.86 -5.27
CA PRO A 57 -0.84 7.91 -6.26
C PRO A 57 -0.21 9.18 -5.70
N THR A 58 0.49 9.94 -6.54
CA THR A 58 0.87 11.32 -6.17
C THR A 58 -0.40 12.19 -6.17
N PRO A 59 -0.39 13.36 -5.51
CA PRO A 59 -1.54 14.28 -5.54
C PRO A 59 -2.01 14.65 -6.96
N ASP A 60 -1.12 14.57 -7.96
CA ASP A 60 -1.45 14.76 -9.38
C ASP A 60 -2.10 13.54 -10.07
N THR A 61 -2.16 12.39 -9.40
CA THR A 61 -2.69 11.14 -9.99
C THR A 61 -4.17 10.98 -9.64
N LEU A 62 -5.03 11.12 -10.63
CA LEU A 62 -6.47 10.88 -10.51
C LEU A 62 -6.77 9.39 -10.28
N VAL A 63 -7.36 9.05 -9.13
CA VAL A 63 -7.90 7.70 -8.88
C VAL A 63 -9.34 7.67 -9.38
N LEU A 64 -9.59 6.93 -10.46
CA LEU A 64 -10.94 6.66 -10.96
C LEU A 64 -11.63 5.66 -10.05
N VAL A 65 -12.68 6.10 -9.35
CA VAL A 65 -13.54 5.24 -8.53
C VAL A 65 -14.80 4.94 -9.34
N GLY A 66 -14.88 3.72 -9.88
CA GLY A 66 -16.09 3.22 -10.54
C GLY A 66 -17.18 3.00 -9.49
N ARG A 67 -18.34 3.64 -9.69
CA ARG A 67 -19.53 3.52 -8.84
C ARG A 67 -20.26 2.21 -9.11
#